data_AF-A2EXU1-F1
#
_entry.id   AF-A2EXU1-F1
#
_cell.length_a   1.000
_cell.length_b   1.000
_cell.length_c   1.000
_cell.angle_alpha   90.00
_cell.angle_beta   90.00
_cell.angle_gamma   90.00
#
_symmetry.space_group_name_H-M   'P 1'
#
loop_
_entity.id
_entity.type
_entity.pdbx_description
1 polymer ?
#
loop_
_entity_poly.entity_id
_entity_poly.type
_entity_poly.pdbx_seq_one_letter_code
_entity_poly.pdbx_strand_id
1 'polypeptide(L)'
;MSAFDPLTFLTPSNTGGPNNCEYFGFKFDSVYDPEIWPKLCENFFYLKLSSAMKEKGETNVITVGVYGEPTKQGNFILSDLKSTHVQVISKFKVEYSPGTLLLLNCPEIIHTPTASIQISSEKQILKIGKVRTFGYCERQGTHLACTKFIDLSKKRLCSFHTAYYRLKAANQLNMQKKYFPTSMPINGFGNPRNHVRARNLLNINDNLTNGTESSNTF
;
A
#
# COMPACT_ATOMS: atom_id res chain seq x y z
N MET A 1 -26.18 25.72 4.16
CA MET A 1 -26.88 24.51 3.66
C MET A 1 -26.42 23.36 4.54
N SER A 2 -27.29 22.64 5.24
CA SER A 2 -26.87 21.49 6.06
C SER A 2 -26.53 20.32 5.15
N ALA A 3 -25.25 20.10 4.89
CA ALA A 3 -24.78 18.95 4.14
C ALA A 3 -25.25 17.67 4.84
N PHE A 4 -25.90 16.79 4.08
CA PHE A 4 -26.32 15.47 4.51
C PHE A 4 -25.10 14.71 5.06
N ASP A 5 -25.18 14.25 6.31
CA ASP A 5 -24.07 13.57 6.98
C ASP A 5 -24.05 12.09 6.54
N PRO A 6 -23.07 11.64 5.72
CA PRO A 6 -22.98 10.25 5.26
C PRO A 6 -22.90 9.25 6.41
N LEU A 7 -22.52 9.71 7.60
CA LEU A 7 -22.44 8.87 8.78
C LEU A 7 -23.83 8.46 9.29
N THR A 8 -24.89 9.18 8.92
CA THR A 8 -26.28 8.78 9.23
C THR A 8 -26.73 7.52 8.50
N PHE A 9 -26.05 7.13 7.42
CA PHE A 9 -26.30 5.88 6.70
C PHE A 9 -25.77 4.65 7.43
N LEU A 10 -24.90 4.82 8.43
CA LEU A 10 -24.27 3.71 9.12
C LEU A 10 -25.18 3.21 10.25
N THR A 11 -25.73 2.02 10.08
CA THR A 11 -26.51 1.37 11.13
C THR A 11 -25.58 1.00 12.31
N PRO A 12 -26.02 1.19 13.57
CA PRO A 12 -25.20 0.94 14.76
C PRO A 12 -24.93 -0.55 15.03
N SER A 13 -25.33 -1.45 14.14
CA SER A 13 -25.07 -2.88 14.22
C SER A 13 -23.58 -3.16 13.94
N ASN A 14 -22.76 -3.06 14.99
CA ASN A 14 -21.36 -3.50 14.98
C ASN A 14 -21.30 -5.02 14.93
N THR A 15 -21.38 -5.58 13.72
CA THR A 15 -21.31 -7.03 13.52
C THR A 15 -19.87 -7.53 13.50
N GLY A 16 -18.91 -6.70 13.06
CA GLY A 16 -17.48 -6.99 13.09
C GLY A 16 -17.09 -8.18 12.19
N GLY A 17 -16.21 -7.96 11.21
CA GLY A 17 -15.80 -9.08 10.35
C GLY A 17 -14.72 -8.72 9.34
N PRO A 18 -14.04 -9.74 8.77
CA PRO A 18 -13.16 -9.53 7.65
C PRO A 18 -13.97 -8.97 6.48
N ASN A 19 -13.59 -7.79 5.99
CA ASN A 19 -14.26 -7.21 4.85
C ASN A 19 -13.73 -7.84 3.56
N ASN A 20 -14.64 -8.28 2.69
CA ASN A 20 -14.35 -8.72 1.32
C ASN A 20 -14.55 -7.58 0.28
N CYS A 21 -14.90 -6.38 0.72
CA CYS A 21 -15.15 -5.24 -0.17
C CYS A 21 -13.85 -4.75 -0.82
N GLU A 22 -13.76 -4.87 -2.14
CA GLU A 22 -12.62 -4.38 -2.93
C GLU A 22 -12.64 -2.85 -3.14
N TYR A 23 -13.74 -2.19 -2.77
CA TYR A 23 -14.04 -0.81 -3.16
C TYR A 23 -12.96 0.19 -2.70
N PHE A 24 -12.49 0.05 -1.47
CA PHE A 24 -11.44 0.91 -0.91
C PHE A 24 -10.02 0.45 -1.29
N GLY A 25 -9.86 -0.75 -1.85
CA GLY A 25 -8.56 -1.32 -2.23
C GLY A 25 -7.70 -1.80 -1.04
N PHE A 26 -8.32 -1.94 0.15
CA PHE A 26 -7.70 -2.49 1.36
C PHE A 26 -8.37 -3.80 1.77
N LYS A 27 -7.59 -4.74 2.28
CA LYS A 27 -8.12 -5.86 3.08
C LYS A 27 -8.09 -5.42 4.53
N PHE A 28 -9.25 -5.35 5.18
CA PHE A 28 -9.35 -4.83 6.55
C PHE A 28 -10.47 -5.51 7.33
N ASP A 29 -10.33 -5.50 8.65
CA ASP A 29 -11.41 -5.88 9.56
C ASP A 29 -12.35 -4.68 9.70
N SER A 30 -13.59 -4.82 9.25
CA SER A 30 -14.57 -3.76 9.34
C SER A 30 -15.18 -3.68 10.74
N VAL A 31 -15.43 -2.46 11.19
CA VAL A 31 -16.23 -2.20 12.40
C VAL A 31 -17.73 -2.38 12.11
N TYR A 32 -18.15 -2.11 10.88
CA TYR A 32 -19.54 -2.17 10.43
C TYR A 32 -19.78 -3.40 9.56
N ASP A 33 -21.05 -3.64 9.24
CA ASP A 33 -21.42 -4.69 8.30
C ASP A 33 -20.73 -4.47 6.93
N PRO A 34 -19.99 -5.45 6.40
CA PRO A 34 -19.40 -5.36 5.07
C PRO A 34 -20.36 -4.94 3.94
N GLU A 35 -21.65 -5.27 4.05
CA GLU A 35 -22.67 -4.94 3.05
C GLU A 35 -23.00 -3.44 2.97
N ILE A 36 -22.58 -2.64 3.95
CA ILE A 36 -22.88 -1.21 4.00
C ILE A 36 -22.01 -0.41 3.04
N TRP A 37 -20.80 -0.90 2.73
CA TRP A 37 -19.81 -0.14 1.97
C TRP A 37 -20.20 0.07 0.51
N PRO A 38 -20.72 -0.93 -0.22
CA PRO A 38 -21.25 -0.71 -1.57
C PRO A 38 -22.36 0.35 -1.58
N LYS A 39 -23.34 0.22 -0.69
CA LYS A 39 -24.48 1.16 -0.58
C LYS A 39 -24.01 2.58 -0.29
N LEU A 40 -23.06 2.74 0.64
CA LEU A 40 -22.48 4.05 0.95
C LEU A 40 -21.79 4.64 -0.29
N CYS A 41 -21.06 3.83 -1.04
CA CYS A 41 -20.35 4.33 -2.21
C CYS A 41 -21.24 4.55 -3.45
N GLU A 42 -22.42 3.95 -3.50
CA GLU A 42 -23.47 4.28 -4.48
C GLU A 42 -24.13 5.62 -4.20
N ASN A 43 -24.23 6.01 -2.92
CA ASN A 43 -24.91 7.25 -2.50
C ASN A 43 -23.94 8.44 -2.36
N PHE A 44 -22.63 8.20 -2.27
CA PHE A 44 -21.63 9.24 -2.05
C PHE A 44 -20.47 9.13 -3.04
N PHE A 45 -19.95 10.30 -3.46
CA PHE A 45 -18.81 10.37 -4.36
C PHE A 45 -17.53 9.94 -3.65
N TYR A 46 -17.05 8.72 -3.93
CA TYR A 46 -15.78 8.24 -3.44
C TYR A 46 -14.62 8.61 -4.35
N LEU A 47 -13.57 9.20 -3.79
CA LEU A 47 -12.28 9.37 -4.45
C LEU A 47 -11.17 8.65 -3.69
N LYS A 48 -10.38 7.88 -4.44
CA LYS A 48 -9.11 7.33 -3.93
C LYS A 48 -8.24 8.47 -3.42
N LEU A 49 -7.50 8.24 -2.33
CA LEU A 49 -6.68 9.27 -1.69
C LEU A 49 -5.74 9.97 -2.70
N SER A 50 -5.09 9.21 -3.58
CA SER A 50 -4.21 9.75 -4.62
C SER A 50 -4.92 10.65 -5.66
N SER A 51 -6.21 10.41 -5.91
CA SER A 51 -7.04 11.26 -6.78
C SER A 51 -7.53 12.50 -6.03
N ALA A 52 -8.00 12.33 -4.78
CA ALA A 52 -8.47 13.44 -3.94
C ALA A 52 -7.40 14.53 -3.77
N MET A 53 -6.12 14.15 -3.69
CA MET A 53 -5.02 15.12 -3.58
C MET A 53 -4.79 16.00 -4.81
N LYS A 54 -5.43 15.69 -5.95
CA LYS A 54 -5.40 16.53 -7.15
C LYS A 54 -6.41 17.67 -7.10
N GLU A 55 -7.43 17.55 -6.24
CA GLU A 55 -8.44 18.59 -6.02
C GLU A 55 -7.88 19.73 -5.15
N LYS A 56 -8.58 20.86 -5.12
CA LYS A 56 -8.22 22.02 -4.29
C LYS A 56 -9.48 22.64 -3.68
N GLY A 57 -9.40 22.98 -2.39
CA GLY A 57 -10.50 23.59 -1.64
C GLY A 57 -11.44 22.58 -1.01
N GLU A 58 -12.63 23.03 -0.63
CA GLU A 58 -13.67 22.18 -0.05
C GLU A 58 -14.16 21.15 -1.07
N THR A 59 -14.26 19.90 -0.65
CA THR A 59 -14.72 18.80 -1.51
C THR A 59 -16.04 18.23 -1.01
N ASN A 60 -16.85 17.70 -1.92
CA ASN A 60 -18.07 16.96 -1.60
C ASN A 60 -17.88 15.45 -1.80
N VAL A 61 -16.71 14.95 -1.43
CA VAL A 61 -16.31 13.55 -1.65
C VAL A 61 -15.96 12.89 -0.34
N ILE A 62 -16.08 11.57 -0.32
CA ILE A 62 -15.52 10.72 0.72
C ILE A 62 -14.17 10.16 0.24
N THR A 63 -13.21 10.10 1.14
CA THR A 63 -11.94 9.44 0.87
C THR A 63 -11.54 8.53 2.03
N VAL A 64 -10.79 7.48 1.73
CA VAL A 64 -10.39 6.48 2.72
C VAL A 64 -8.88 6.36 2.72
N GLY A 65 -8.31 6.25 3.91
CA GLY A 65 -6.90 5.97 4.08
C GLY A 65 -6.57 5.37 5.44
N VAL A 66 -5.35 4.90 5.56
CA VAL A 66 -4.84 4.28 6.78
C VAL A 66 -4.15 5.32 7.62
N TYR A 67 -4.55 5.41 8.88
CA TYR A 67 -3.85 6.17 9.91
C TYR A 67 -2.46 5.58 10.11
N GLY A 68 -1.44 6.36 9.76
CA GLY A 68 -0.03 5.99 9.90
C GLY A 68 0.49 6.31 11.30
N GLU A 69 0.73 7.60 11.54
CA GLU A 69 1.28 8.07 12.81
C GLU A 69 0.77 9.49 13.13
N PRO A 70 0.67 9.85 14.42
CA PRO A 70 0.44 11.22 14.83
C PRO A 70 1.66 12.09 14.48
N THR A 71 1.37 13.36 14.20
CA THR A 71 2.36 14.42 14.02
C THR A 71 2.09 15.53 15.04
N LYS A 72 2.77 16.67 14.93
CA LYS A 72 2.64 17.77 15.90
C LYS A 72 1.20 18.31 15.93
N GLN A 73 0.72 18.68 17.12
CA GLN A 73 -0.54 19.42 17.34
C GLN A 73 -1.82 18.67 16.91
N GLY A 74 -1.88 17.35 17.09
CA GLY A 74 -3.10 16.56 16.82
C GLY A 74 -3.28 16.15 15.35
N ASN A 75 -2.44 16.69 14.47
CA ASN A 75 -2.35 16.30 13.06
C ASN A 75 -1.81 14.86 12.92
N PHE A 76 -2.01 14.23 11.78
CA PHE A 76 -1.54 12.86 11.55
C PHE A 76 -1.25 12.58 10.07
N ILE A 77 -0.56 11.48 9.78
CA ILE A 77 -0.35 11.03 8.40
C ILE A 77 -1.41 10.00 8.02
N LEU A 78 -2.06 10.24 6.88
CA LEU A 78 -2.96 9.32 6.21
C LEU A 78 -2.26 8.73 4.97
N SER A 79 -2.41 7.42 4.73
CA SER A 79 -1.76 6.76 3.60
C SER A 79 -2.67 5.78 2.86
N ASP A 80 -2.42 5.62 1.56
CA ASP A 80 -3.04 4.58 0.74
C ASP A 80 -2.26 3.25 0.74
N LEU A 81 -1.18 3.15 1.53
CA LEU A 81 -0.22 2.03 1.57
C LEU A 81 0.43 1.67 0.23
N LYS A 82 0.32 2.55 -0.77
CA LYS A 82 0.95 2.42 -2.08
C LYS A 82 2.08 3.42 -2.21
N SER A 83 1.73 4.67 -2.47
CA SER A 83 2.65 5.77 -2.76
C SER A 83 2.22 7.10 -2.17
N THR A 84 0.96 7.23 -1.76
CA THR A 84 0.39 8.47 -1.28
C THR A 84 0.45 8.50 0.24
N HIS A 85 1.07 9.55 0.76
CA HIS A 85 1.14 9.88 2.18
C HIS A 85 0.78 11.36 2.29
N VAL A 86 -0.22 11.66 3.10
CA VAL A 86 -0.79 13.01 3.20
C VAL A 86 -0.87 13.38 4.65
N GLN A 87 -0.46 14.61 4.96
CA GLN A 87 -0.70 15.17 6.29
C GLN A 87 -2.16 15.60 6.39
N VAL A 88 -2.84 15.11 7.41
CA VAL A 88 -4.16 15.56 7.81
C VAL A 88 -4.00 16.56 8.95
N ILE A 89 -4.50 17.77 8.72
CA ILE A 89 -4.53 18.88 9.67
C ILE A 89 -5.90 18.86 10.34
N SER A 90 -5.95 18.60 11.64
CA SER A 90 -7.19 18.58 12.41
C SER A 90 -7.24 19.73 13.41
N LYS A 91 -8.41 20.36 13.55
CA LYS A 91 -8.65 21.38 14.59
C LYS A 91 -8.99 20.79 15.96
N PHE A 92 -8.96 19.47 16.08
CA PHE A 92 -9.30 18.69 17.27
C PHE A 92 -8.32 17.53 17.41
N LYS A 93 -8.29 16.92 18.60
CA LYS A 93 -7.36 15.84 18.91
C LYS A 93 -7.82 14.54 18.23
N VAL A 94 -6.96 13.95 17.40
CA VAL A 94 -7.22 12.66 16.76
C VAL A 94 -6.20 11.64 17.25
N GLU A 95 -6.68 10.66 18.03
CA GLU A 95 -5.86 9.57 18.55
C GLU A 95 -6.43 8.22 18.12
N TYR A 96 -5.75 7.60 17.16
CA TYR A 96 -6.01 6.24 16.71
C TYR A 96 -4.72 5.43 16.73
N SER A 97 -4.82 4.10 16.78
CA SER A 97 -3.66 3.24 16.62
C SER A 97 -3.21 3.21 15.14
N PRO A 98 -1.90 3.16 14.84
CA PRO A 98 -1.40 2.86 13.51
C PRO A 98 -2.10 1.66 12.87
N GLY A 99 -2.39 1.75 11.56
CA GLY A 99 -3.13 0.73 10.82
C GLY A 99 -4.66 0.84 10.92
N THR A 100 -5.19 1.81 11.67
CA THR A 100 -6.63 2.11 11.68
C THR A 100 -7.05 2.65 10.31
N LEU A 101 -8.13 2.10 9.75
CA LEU A 101 -8.70 2.60 8.50
C LEU A 101 -9.72 3.69 8.82
N LEU A 102 -9.52 4.86 8.21
CA LEU A 102 -10.31 6.06 8.42
C LEU A 102 -11.01 6.46 7.13
N LEU A 103 -12.27 6.84 7.26
CA LEU A 103 -13.04 7.54 6.24
C LEU A 103 -13.05 9.02 6.60
N LEU A 104 -12.69 9.86 5.63
CA LEU A 104 -12.81 11.31 5.71
C LEU A 104 -13.99 11.76 4.86
N ASN A 105 -14.88 12.55 5.47
CA ASN A 105 -16.09 13.06 4.85
C ASN A 105 -15.93 14.55 4.50
N CYS A 106 -16.07 14.87 3.21
CA CYS A 106 -15.98 16.23 2.67
C CYS A 106 -14.80 17.03 3.22
N PRO A 107 -13.55 16.52 3.10
CA PRO A 107 -12.38 17.25 3.55
C PRO A 107 -12.12 18.51 2.71
N GLU A 108 -11.35 19.43 3.26
CA GLU A 108 -10.76 20.53 2.50
C GLU A 108 -9.34 20.15 2.06
N ILE A 109 -9.02 20.29 0.78
CA ILE A 109 -7.69 20.00 0.24
C ILE A 109 -6.87 21.29 0.11
N ILE A 110 -5.74 21.34 0.82
CA ILE A 110 -4.88 22.52 0.90
C ILE A 110 -3.52 22.21 0.23
N HIS A 111 -3.10 23.07 -0.69
CA HIS A 111 -1.82 22.93 -1.42
C HIS A 111 -0.85 24.06 -1.06
N THR A 112 -0.18 23.98 0.10
CA THR A 112 0.85 24.96 0.51
C THR A 112 1.80 24.40 1.60
N PRO A 113 3.13 24.32 1.39
CA PRO A 113 3.87 23.93 0.18
C PRO A 113 3.76 22.41 -0.12
N THR A 114 3.26 21.62 0.81
CA THR A 114 2.93 20.20 0.63
C THR A 114 1.42 20.01 0.59
N ALA A 115 0.93 19.13 -0.27
CA ALA A 115 -0.49 18.83 -0.34
C ALA A 115 -0.96 18.18 0.98
N SER A 116 -1.96 18.78 1.62
CA SER A 116 -2.51 18.38 2.91
C SER A 116 -4.02 18.33 2.85
N ILE A 117 -4.61 17.59 3.78
CA ILE A 117 -6.06 17.52 3.98
C ILE A 117 -6.37 18.24 5.29
N GLN A 118 -7.33 19.15 5.29
CA GLN A 118 -7.83 19.80 6.50
C GLN A 118 -9.22 19.27 6.86
N ILE A 119 -9.40 18.97 8.14
CA ILE A 119 -10.68 18.60 8.74
C ILE A 119 -10.98 19.53 9.92
N SER A 120 -12.20 20.06 9.94
CA SER A 120 -12.64 21.10 10.86
C SER A 120 -13.50 20.56 12.01
N SER A 121 -14.13 19.40 11.85
CA SER A 121 -15.04 18.79 12.82
C SER A 121 -14.80 17.29 12.98
N GLU A 122 -15.02 16.76 14.19
CA GLU A 122 -14.99 15.32 14.48
C GLU A 122 -15.96 14.52 13.61
N LYS A 123 -17.04 15.15 13.13
CA LYS A 123 -18.00 14.51 12.20
C LYS A 123 -17.43 14.25 10.82
N GLN A 124 -16.29 14.83 10.47
CA GLN A 124 -15.64 14.64 9.17
C GLN A 124 -14.71 13.42 9.15
N ILE A 125 -14.56 12.72 10.27
CA ILE A 125 -13.67 11.57 10.39
C ILE A 125 -14.40 10.41 11.04
N LEU A 126 -14.27 9.24 10.44
CA LEU A 126 -14.84 8.02 11.00
C LEU A 126 -13.83 6.88 10.96
N LYS A 127 -13.72 6.16 12.08
CA LYS A 127 -13.07 4.86 12.11
C LYS A 127 -13.98 3.80 11.47
N ILE A 128 -13.53 3.21 10.37
CA ILE A 128 -14.29 2.17 9.65
C ILE A 128 -13.69 0.77 9.82
N GLY A 129 -12.45 0.65 10.27
CA GLY A 129 -11.81 -0.66 10.40
C GLY A 129 -10.34 -0.66 10.78
N LYS A 130 -9.69 -1.81 10.61
CA LYS A 130 -8.25 -1.99 10.84
C LYS A 130 -7.60 -2.83 9.74
N VAL A 131 -6.50 -2.33 9.18
CA VAL A 131 -5.69 -3.06 8.20
C VAL A 131 -4.65 -3.89 8.94
N ARG A 132 -4.88 -5.21 9.06
CA ARG A 132 -3.96 -6.12 9.79
C ARG A 132 -2.56 -6.21 9.18
N THR A 133 -2.47 -5.96 7.88
CA THR A 133 -1.23 -6.08 7.10
C THR A 133 -0.47 -4.77 7.04
N PHE A 134 -0.91 -3.75 7.78
CA PHE A 134 -0.17 -2.50 7.91
C PHE A 134 1.20 -2.74 8.55
N GLY A 135 2.25 -2.20 7.94
CA GLY A 135 3.59 -2.24 8.48
C GLY A 135 4.50 -1.19 7.87
N TYR A 136 5.77 -1.26 8.26
CA TYR A 136 6.83 -0.40 7.75
C TYR A 136 7.68 -1.14 6.74
N CYS A 137 8.27 -0.39 5.80
CA CYS A 137 9.19 -0.93 4.81
C CYS A 137 10.37 -1.67 5.46
N GLU A 138 10.52 -2.96 5.14
CA GLU A 138 11.54 -3.88 5.66
C GLU A 138 12.88 -3.73 4.91
N ARG A 139 13.32 -2.49 4.66
CA ARG A 139 14.60 -2.24 3.97
C ARG A 139 15.74 -2.91 4.75
N GLN A 140 16.56 -3.70 4.06
CA GLN A 140 17.77 -4.30 4.61
C GLN A 140 19.00 -3.41 4.38
N GLY A 141 19.79 -3.14 5.43
CA GLY A 141 21.18 -2.68 5.27
C GLY A 141 21.51 -1.20 5.52
N THR A 142 20.96 -0.55 6.57
CA THR A 142 21.54 0.66 7.20
C THR A 142 20.99 0.81 8.62
N HIS A 143 21.69 1.54 9.49
CA HIS A 143 21.25 1.84 10.88
C HIS A 143 19.94 2.64 10.98
N LEU A 144 19.42 3.18 9.88
CA LEU A 144 18.15 3.92 9.84
C LEU A 144 17.05 3.08 9.18
N ALA A 145 15.99 2.80 9.94
CA ALA A 145 14.79 2.13 9.45
C ALA A 145 14.02 3.05 8.47
N CYS A 146 13.41 2.46 7.44
CA CYS A 146 12.54 3.20 6.54
C CYS A 146 11.18 3.44 7.21
N THR A 147 10.74 4.71 7.24
CA THR A 147 9.46 5.11 7.86
C THR A 147 8.26 5.02 6.93
N LYS A 148 8.42 4.49 5.70
CA LYS A 148 7.32 4.40 4.74
C LYS A 148 6.38 3.25 5.10
N PHE A 149 5.09 3.57 5.22
CA PHE A 149 4.03 2.59 5.43
C PHE A 149 3.79 1.72 4.20
N ILE A 150 3.54 0.43 4.41
CA ILE A 150 3.27 -0.56 3.37
C ILE A 150 2.20 -1.55 3.81
N ASP A 151 1.62 -2.22 2.81
CA ASP A 151 0.78 -3.39 2.98
C ASP A 151 1.64 -4.66 2.86
N LEU A 152 1.95 -5.28 4.00
CA LEU A 152 2.80 -6.47 4.14
C LEU A 152 2.23 -7.71 3.44
N SER A 153 0.93 -7.73 3.12
CA SER A 153 0.36 -8.82 2.32
C SER A 153 0.74 -8.75 0.84
N LYS A 154 1.16 -7.58 0.35
CA LYS A 154 1.49 -7.35 -1.06
C LYS A 154 2.98 -7.23 -1.30
N LYS A 155 3.71 -6.55 -0.42
CA LYS A 155 5.12 -6.24 -0.59
C LYS A 155 5.80 -6.05 0.76
N ARG A 156 7.09 -6.36 0.83
CA ARG A 156 7.93 -6.09 2.01
C ARG A 156 8.68 -4.75 1.93
N LEU A 157 8.73 -4.14 0.74
CA LEU A 157 9.50 -2.92 0.47
C LEU A 157 8.61 -1.81 -0.10
N CYS A 158 8.94 -0.56 0.23
CA CYS A 158 8.30 0.61 -0.40
C CYS A 158 8.74 0.74 -1.87
N SER A 159 7.99 1.51 -2.66
CA SER A 159 8.25 1.69 -4.10
C SER A 159 9.69 2.15 -4.39
N PHE A 160 10.20 3.09 -3.60
CA PHE A 160 11.57 3.57 -3.70
C PHE A 160 12.61 2.47 -3.46
N HIS A 161 12.50 1.71 -2.36
CA HIS A 161 13.46 0.65 -2.06
C HIS A 161 13.37 -0.52 -3.04
N THR A 162 12.17 -0.84 -3.53
CA THR A 162 11.99 -1.82 -4.61
C THR A 162 12.74 -1.39 -5.87
N ALA A 163 12.61 -0.13 -6.29
CA ALA A 163 13.34 0.39 -7.46
C ALA A 163 14.86 0.41 -7.22
N TYR A 164 15.28 0.87 -6.04
CA TYR A 164 16.70 0.93 -5.65
C TYR A 164 17.39 -0.44 -5.74
N TYR A 165 16.82 -1.49 -5.15
CA TYR A 165 17.45 -2.81 -5.20
C TYR A 165 17.42 -3.43 -6.59
N ARG A 166 16.39 -3.16 -7.40
CA ARG A 166 16.35 -3.58 -8.81
C ARG A 166 17.49 -2.94 -9.60
N LEU A 167 17.70 -1.63 -9.45
CA LEU A 167 18.82 -0.92 -10.09
C LEU A 167 20.17 -1.44 -9.61
N LYS A 168 20.31 -1.70 -8.30
CA LYS A 168 21.54 -2.27 -7.73
C LYS A 168 21.85 -3.65 -8.33
N ALA A 169 20.84 -4.53 -8.43
CA ALA A 169 20.99 -5.86 -9.03
C ALA A 169 21.34 -5.77 -10.52
N ALA A 170 20.68 -4.90 -11.29
CA ALA A 170 20.98 -4.68 -12.71
C ALA A 170 22.42 -4.19 -12.92
N ASN A 171 22.89 -3.25 -12.08
CA ASN A 171 24.28 -2.78 -12.12
C ASN A 171 25.27 -3.89 -11.74
N GLN A 172 24.96 -4.71 -10.74
CA GLN A 172 25.81 -5.86 -10.38
C GLN A 172 25.90 -6.88 -11.52
N LEU A 173 24.79 -7.19 -12.19
CA LEU A 173 24.78 -8.07 -13.37
C LEU A 173 25.59 -7.48 -14.53
N ASN A 174 25.47 -6.17 -14.79
CA ASN A 174 26.26 -5.50 -15.82
C ASN A 174 27.76 -5.54 -15.51
N MET A 175 28.12 -5.31 -14.24
CA MET A 175 29.51 -5.44 -13.77
C MET A 175 30.00 -6.88 -13.93
N GLN A 176 29.23 -7.88 -13.48
CA GLN A 176 29.59 -9.29 -13.65
C GLN A 176 29.81 -9.65 -15.12
N LYS A 177 28.92 -9.25 -16.04
CA LYS A 177 29.09 -9.51 -17.47
C LYS A 177 30.32 -8.80 -18.07
N LYS A 178 30.63 -7.59 -17.59
CA LYS A 178 31.78 -6.80 -18.07
C LYS A 178 33.12 -7.36 -17.60
N TYR A 179 33.20 -7.82 -16.36
CA TYR A 179 34.45 -8.25 -15.74
C TYR A 179 34.63 -9.78 -15.72
N PHE A 180 33.55 -10.53 -15.90
CA PHE A 180 33.53 -12.00 -15.98
C PHE A 180 32.63 -12.45 -17.14
N PRO A 181 33.01 -12.17 -18.41
CA PRO A 181 32.24 -12.66 -19.55
C PRO A 181 32.16 -14.19 -19.50
N THR A 182 30.95 -14.73 -19.64
CA THR A 182 30.63 -16.17 -19.59
C THR A 182 31.33 -17.01 -20.68
N SER A 183 32.04 -16.36 -21.61
CA SER A 183 32.96 -17.01 -22.52
C SER A 183 34.36 -17.03 -21.90
N MET A 184 34.66 -18.05 -21.10
CA MET A 184 36.02 -18.58 -21.22
C MET A 184 36.13 -19.16 -22.62
N PRO A 185 37.17 -18.82 -23.41
CA PRO A 185 37.49 -19.63 -24.56
C PRO A 185 37.73 -21.04 -24.03
N ILE A 186 36.94 -22.01 -24.51
CA ILE A 186 37.33 -23.40 -24.44
C ILE A 186 38.61 -23.45 -25.28
N ASN A 187 39.76 -23.35 -24.62
CA ASN A 187 41.04 -23.59 -25.26
C ASN A 187 40.95 -24.97 -25.92
N GLY A 188 41.42 -25.01 -27.17
CA GLY A 188 41.56 -26.24 -27.89
C GLY A 188 42.29 -27.29 -27.04
N PHE A 189 41.81 -28.52 -27.21
CA PHE A 189 42.53 -29.78 -27.01
C PHE A 189 42.98 -30.12 -25.58
N GLY A 190 42.26 -31.06 -24.96
CA GLY A 190 42.73 -31.74 -23.76
C GLY A 190 41.74 -32.68 -23.06
N ASN A 191 41.32 -33.74 -23.75
CA ASN A 191 40.79 -35.01 -23.19
C ASN A 191 39.31 -35.06 -22.68
N PRO A 192 38.40 -35.79 -23.37
CA PRO A 192 36.98 -35.87 -23.02
C PRO A 192 36.69 -37.03 -22.05
N ARG A 193 37.04 -36.92 -20.77
CA ARG A 193 36.57 -37.93 -19.77
C ARG A 193 36.05 -37.42 -18.42
N ASN A 194 36.05 -36.12 -18.10
CA ASN A 194 35.64 -35.66 -16.77
C ASN A 194 34.62 -34.50 -16.73
N HIS A 195 33.60 -34.51 -17.60
CA HIS A 195 32.51 -33.53 -17.54
C HIS A 195 31.13 -34.17 -17.25
N VAL A 196 31.05 -34.94 -16.17
CA VAL A 196 29.76 -35.27 -15.53
C VAL A 196 29.85 -34.94 -14.05
N ARG A 197 29.89 -33.65 -13.67
CA ARG A 197 29.55 -33.23 -12.30
C ARG A 197 29.32 -31.73 -12.04
N ALA A 198 29.01 -30.93 -13.05
CA ALA A 198 28.76 -29.49 -12.83
C ALA A 198 27.51 -28.95 -13.53
N ARG A 199 26.47 -29.78 -13.71
CA ARG A 199 25.16 -29.33 -14.25
C ARG A 199 23.99 -29.35 -13.26
N ASN A 200 24.21 -29.76 -12.00
CA ASN A 200 23.11 -29.93 -11.03
C ASN A 200 22.98 -28.82 -9.96
N LEU A 201 23.64 -27.68 -10.09
CA LEU A 201 23.52 -26.60 -9.09
C LEU A 201 22.86 -25.30 -9.60
N LEU A 202 22.29 -25.31 -10.82
CA LEU A 202 21.60 -24.14 -11.38
C LEU A 202 20.10 -24.34 -11.65
N ASN A 203 19.51 -25.47 -11.24
CA ASN A 203 18.09 -25.77 -11.46
C ASN A 203 17.26 -25.87 -10.17
N ILE A 204 17.55 -25.02 -9.18
CA ILE A 204 16.65 -24.83 -8.03
C ILE A 204 16.36 -23.33 -7.96
N ASN A 205 15.43 -22.85 -8.79
CA ASN A 205 14.60 -21.66 -8.48
C ASN A 205 13.45 -21.37 -9.46
N ASP A 206 13.24 -22.16 -10.52
CA ASP A 206 12.18 -21.85 -11.50
C ASP A 206 10.80 -22.50 -11.23
N ASN A 207 10.54 -23.02 -10.02
CA ASN A 207 9.25 -23.65 -9.68
C ASN A 207 8.41 -22.89 -8.63
N LEU A 208 8.46 -21.54 -8.61
CA LEU A 208 7.60 -20.74 -7.75
C LEU A 208 7.03 -19.49 -8.43
N THR A 209 6.58 -19.57 -9.69
CA THR A 209 5.56 -18.65 -10.24
C THR A 209 4.97 -19.24 -11.53
N ASN A 210 3.77 -19.83 -11.44
CA ASN A 210 2.65 -19.75 -12.40
C ASN A 210 1.67 -20.93 -12.19
N GLY A 211 0.82 -20.85 -11.18
CA GLY A 211 -0.58 -21.30 -11.32
C GLY A 211 -1.36 -20.03 -11.66
N THR A 212 -1.94 -19.90 -12.84
CA THR A 212 -3.29 -20.35 -13.30
C THR A 212 -3.31 -20.12 -14.83
N GLU A 213 -4.03 -20.80 -15.73
CA GLU A 213 -5.32 -21.49 -15.85
C GLU A 213 -5.22 -22.32 -17.16
N SER A 214 -5.91 -23.44 -17.37
CA SER A 214 -7.30 -23.43 -17.82
C SER A 214 -7.83 -24.86 -18.10
N SER A 215 -9.04 -25.12 -17.58
CA SER A 215 -10.19 -25.85 -18.18
C SER A 215 -10.06 -27.21 -18.88
N ASN A 216 -10.89 -28.13 -18.37
CA ASN A 216 -11.88 -28.98 -19.06
C ASN A 216 -11.61 -30.47 -19.37
N THR A 217 -12.59 -31.25 -18.87
CA THR A 217 -13.24 -32.45 -19.43
C THR A 217 -12.44 -33.74 -19.54
N PHE A 218 -12.73 -34.71 -18.66
CA PHE A 218 -13.51 -35.93 -18.95
C PHE A 218 -14.26 -36.38 -17.69
#